data_AF-A0A948RP16-F1
#
_entry.id   AF-A0A948RP16-F1
#
_cell.length_a   1.000
_cell.length_b   1.000
_cell.length_c   1.000
_cell.angle_alpha   90.00
_cell.angle_beta   90.00
_cell.angle_gamma   90.00
#
_symmetry.space_group_name_H-M   'P 1'
#
loop_
_entity.id
_entity.type
_entity.pdbx_description
1 polymer ?
#
loop_
_entity_poly.entity_id
_entity_poly.type
_entity_poly.pdbx_seq_one_letter_code
_entity_poly.pdbx_strand_id
1 'polypeptide(L)'
;MKNRTFNIVISGTGGQGLITLLQIIAEAALVEGLDVKTSELHGLSQRGGAVETHIRFGKKIYSPLVSLGSADLILSLETLESLRAL
;
A
#
# COMPACT_ATOMS: atom_id res chain seq x y z
N MET A 1 -12.29 -8.51 16.51
CA MET A 1 -11.32 -8.14 15.46
C MET A 1 -11.60 -8.74 14.08
N LYS A 2 -12.38 -9.82 13.92
CA LYS A 2 -12.53 -10.61 12.66
C LYS A 2 -13.24 -9.94 11.44
N ASN A 3 -13.56 -8.66 11.46
CA ASN A 3 -14.33 -8.00 10.38
C ASN A 3 -13.79 -6.65 9.90
N ARG A 4 -12.61 -6.23 10.37
CA ARG A 4 -12.01 -4.94 9.96
C ARG A 4 -11.03 -5.19 8.82
N THR A 5 -11.21 -4.48 7.72
CA THR A 5 -10.19 -4.33 6.69
C THR A 5 -9.15 -3.33 7.20
N PHE A 6 -7.87 -3.65 7.03
CA PHE A 6 -6.78 -2.73 7.28
C PHE A 6 -6.25 -2.21 5.93
N ASN A 7 -6.13 -0.90 5.83
CA ASN A 7 -5.76 -0.19 4.61
C ASN A 7 -4.41 0.49 4.81
N ILE A 8 -3.44 0.19 3.95
CA ILE A 8 -2.15 0.86 3.94
C ILE A 8 -1.93 1.50 2.58
N VAL A 9 -1.45 2.74 2.60
CA VAL A 9 -0.88 3.43 1.44
C VAL A 9 0.63 3.48 1.64
N ILE A 10 1.39 3.03 0.64
CA ILE A 10 2.84 3.10 0.63
C ILE A 10 3.25 4.11 -0.43
N SER A 11 3.99 5.15 -0.06
CA SER A 11 4.42 6.22 -0.98
C SER A 11 5.93 6.45 -0.93
N GLY A 12 6.47 7.01 -2.01
CA GLY A 12 7.90 7.24 -2.15
C GLY A 12 8.31 7.42 -3.59
N THR A 13 9.62 7.37 -3.85
CA THR A 13 10.16 7.54 -5.19
C THR A 13 10.58 6.21 -5.80
N GLY A 14 10.49 6.11 -7.12
CA GLY A 14 10.91 4.92 -7.86
C GLY A 14 12.36 4.52 -7.57
N GLY A 15 12.57 3.26 -7.15
CA GLY A 15 13.87 2.70 -6.79
C GLY A 15 14.10 2.46 -5.30
N GLN A 16 13.22 2.94 -4.42
CA GLN A 16 13.35 2.77 -2.96
C GLN A 16 12.84 1.42 -2.41
N GLY A 17 12.25 0.57 -3.27
CA GLY A 17 11.76 -0.75 -2.86
C GLY A 17 10.32 -0.79 -2.34
N LEU A 18 9.44 0.13 -2.76
CA LEU A 18 8.03 0.18 -2.36
C LEU A 18 7.31 -1.15 -2.67
N ILE A 19 7.55 -1.71 -3.85
CA ILE A 19 6.95 -2.99 -4.29
C ILE A 19 7.46 -4.16 -3.43
N THR A 20 8.74 -4.15 -3.06
CA THR A 20 9.31 -5.16 -2.17
C THR A 20 8.65 -5.08 -0.79
N LEU A 21 8.47 -3.87 -0.24
CA LEU A 21 7.78 -3.67 1.03
C LEU A 21 6.31 -4.12 0.96
N LEU A 22 5.60 -3.77 -0.11
CA LEU A 22 4.24 -4.22 -0.39
C LEU A 22 4.14 -5.75 -0.38
N GLN A 23 5.05 -6.43 -1.10
CA GLN A 23 5.08 -7.89 -1.20
C GLN A 23 5.32 -8.55 0.15
N ILE A 24 6.27 -8.04 0.95
CA ILE A 24 6.55 -8.56 2.30
C ILE A 24 5.31 -8.47 3.19
N ILE A 25 4.60 -7.33 3.18
CA ILE A 25 3.38 -7.15 4.00
C ILE A 25 2.25 -8.05 3.47
N ALA A 26 2.08 -8.13 2.15
CA ALA A 26 1.06 -8.97 1.53
C ALA A 26 1.27 -10.44 1.86
N GLU A 27 2.51 -10.94 1.77
CA GLU A 27 2.86 -12.32 2.08
C GLU A 27 2.64 -12.62 3.57
N ALA A 28 3.03 -11.71 4.47
CA ALA A 28 2.73 -11.85 5.90
C ALA A 28 1.22 -11.95 6.18
N ALA A 29 0.41 -11.09 5.53
CA ALA A 29 -1.05 -11.14 5.69
C ALA A 29 -1.67 -12.42 5.10
N LEU A 30 -1.14 -12.95 3.99
CA LEU A 30 -1.56 -14.22 3.41
C LEU A 30 -1.22 -15.41 4.32
N VAL A 31 -0.03 -15.41 4.96
CA VAL A 31 0.39 -16.43 5.93
C VAL A 31 -0.56 -16.45 7.14
N GLU A 32 -1.07 -15.29 7.56
CA GLU A 32 -2.11 -15.16 8.60
C GLU A 32 -3.52 -15.57 8.13
N GLY A 33 -3.67 -16.02 6.88
CA GLY A 33 -4.93 -16.49 6.32
C GLY A 33 -5.93 -15.38 5.97
N LEU A 34 -5.45 -14.16 5.73
CA LEU A 34 -6.27 -13.03 5.33
C LEU A 34 -6.41 -12.95 3.80
N ASP A 35 -7.52 -12.41 3.33
CA ASP A 35 -7.68 -11.99 1.93
C ASP A 35 -6.93 -10.67 1.72
N VAL A 36 -6.11 -10.61 0.69
CA VAL A 36 -5.26 -9.48 0.35
C VAL A 36 -5.57 -9.01 -1.07
N LYS A 37 -5.65 -7.69 -1.25
CA LYS A 37 -5.70 -7.04 -2.56
C LYS A 37 -4.75 -5.87 -2.57
N THR A 38 -3.96 -5.77 -3.62
CA THR A 38 -2.98 -4.70 -3.83
C THR A 38 -3.28 -3.96 -5.12
N SER A 39 -2.92 -2.67 -5.17
CA SER A 39 -2.90 -1.87 -6.40
C SER A 39 -1.57 -1.15 -6.48
N GLU A 40 -0.87 -1.35 -7.59
CA GLU A 40 0.41 -0.70 -7.86
C GLU A 40 0.16 0.40 -8.89
N LEU A 41 0.23 1.66 -8.45
CA LEU A 41 0.26 2.77 -9.39
C LEU A 41 1.72 3.00 -9.77
N HIS A 42 2.17 2.27 -10.80
CA HIS A 42 3.43 2.59 -11.45
C HIS A 42 3.30 3.99 -12.04
N GLY A 43 3.85 5.00 -11.37
CA GLY A 43 4.16 6.26 -12.04
C GLY A 43 4.98 5.91 -13.29
N LEU A 44 4.62 6.43 -14.45
CA LEU A 44 5.32 6.20 -15.73
C LEU A 44 6.83 6.53 -15.67
N SER A 45 7.29 7.14 -14.57
CA SER A 45 8.69 7.39 -14.26
C SER A 45 9.26 6.28 -13.36
N GLN A 46 9.97 5.33 -13.98
CA GLN A 46 10.71 4.28 -13.29
C GLN A 46 12.00 4.79 -12.60
N ARG A 47 12.32 6.09 -12.69
CA ARG A 47 13.46 6.71 -12.00
C ARG A 47 13.13 8.15 -11.58
N GLY A 48 12.99 8.36 -10.27
CA GLY A 48 12.82 9.69 -9.67
C GLY A 48 11.40 10.27 -9.68
N GLY A 49 10.40 9.52 -10.16
CA GLY A 49 9.00 9.91 -10.03
C GLY A 49 8.37 9.47 -8.71
N ALA A 50 7.30 10.16 -8.32
CA ALA A 50 6.39 9.76 -7.25
C ALA A 50 5.72 8.42 -7.59
N VAL A 51 5.71 7.52 -6.62
CA VAL A 51 5.08 6.20 -6.71
C VAL A 51 4.21 6.03 -5.47
N GLU A 52 3.02 5.50 -5.69
CA GLU A 52 2.07 5.14 -4.64
C GLU A 52 1.55 3.73 -4.91
N THR A 53 1.42 2.94 -3.86
CA THR A 53 0.80 1.63 -3.93
C THR A 53 -0.11 1.40 -2.72
N HIS A 54 -1.20 0.67 -2.96
CA HIS A 54 -2.21 0.37 -1.98
C HIS A 54 -2.15 -1.09 -1.62
N ILE A 55 -2.31 -1.39 -0.34
CA ILE A 55 -2.55 -2.74 0.16
C ILE A 55 -3.72 -2.74 1.13
N ARG A 56 -4.62 -3.69 0.92
CA ARG A 56 -5.80 -3.91 1.75
C ARG A 56 -5.86 -5.37 2.14
N PHE A 57 -6.00 -5.65 3.43
CA PHE A 57 -6.13 -7.01 3.92
C PHE A 57 -7.15 -7.15 5.04
N GLY A 58 -7.79 -8.31 5.12
CA GLY A 58 -8.82 -8.61 6.10
C GLY A 58 -9.53 -9.92 5.80
N LYS A 59 -10.74 -10.11 6.34
CA LYS A 59 -11.49 -11.36 6.13
C LYS A 59 -11.94 -11.57 4.67
N LYS A 60 -12.29 -10.48 3.98
CA LYS A 60 -12.72 -10.49 2.58
C LYS A 60 -12.59 -9.09 1.98
N ILE A 61 -11.90 -8.98 0.84
CA ILE A 61 -11.57 -7.71 0.19
C ILE A 61 -12.11 -7.72 -1.24
N TYR A 62 -12.93 -6.72 -1.55
CA TYR A 62 -13.60 -6.60 -2.85
C TYR A 62 -12.91 -5.66 -3.83
N SER A 63 -12.08 -4.74 -3.33
CA SER A 63 -11.38 -3.74 -4.13
C SER A 63 -9.96 -3.55 -3.62
N PRO A 64 -8.97 -3.37 -4.52
CA PRO A 64 -7.59 -3.12 -4.14
C PRO A 64 -7.31 -1.66 -3.75
N LEU A 65 -8.19 -0.73 -4.11
CA LEU A 65 -7.97 0.71 -3.89
C LEU A 65 -8.38 1.12 -2.49
N VAL A 66 -7.54 1.92 -1.82
CA VAL A 66 -7.89 2.60 -0.56
C VAL A 66 -8.58 3.91 -0.91
N SER A 67 -9.76 4.16 -0.36
CA SER A 67 -10.47 5.41 -0.60
C SER A 67 -9.75 6.57 0.09
N LEU A 68 -9.83 7.76 -0.49
CA LEU A 68 -9.27 8.99 0.11
C LEU A 68 -9.75 9.16 1.56
N GLY A 69 -8.82 9.48 2.47
CA GLY A 69 -9.10 9.65 3.90
C GLY A 69 -9.44 8.37 4.67
N SER A 70 -9.28 7.18 4.06
CA SER A 70 -9.61 5.87 4.69
C SER A 70 -8.41 4.96 4.94
N ALA A 71 -7.19 5.47 4.76
CA ALA A 71 -5.98 4.76 5.13
C ALA A 71 -5.89 4.63 6.65
N ASP A 72 -5.64 3.42 7.13
CA ASP A 72 -5.34 3.16 8.55
C ASP A 72 -3.85 3.46 8.85
N LEU A 73 -3.01 3.39 7.81
CA LEU A 73 -1.58 3.67 7.88
C LEU A 73 -1.07 4.22 6.54
N ILE A 74 -0.21 5.24 6.61
CA ILE A 74 0.60 5.71 5.48
C ILE A 74 2.05 5.36 5.79
N LEU A 75 2.71 4.63 4.90
CA LEU A 75 4.12 4.26 4.98
C LEU A 75 4.88 4.95 3.85
N SER A 76 5.62 5.99 4.20
CA SER A 76 6.36 6.76 3.21
C SER A 76 7.86 6.54 3.36
N LEU A 77 8.53 6.29 2.24
CA LEU A 77 9.98 6.08 2.22
C LEU A 77 10.77 7.39 2.08
N GLU A 78 10.07 8.52 1.95
CA GLU A 78 10.65 9.86 2.00
C GLU A 78 9.58 10.92 2.36
N THR A 79 10.01 12.09 2.84
CA THR A 79 9.17 13.15 3.42
C THR A 79 8.19 13.85 2.46
N LEU A 80 8.57 14.18 1.22
CA LEU A 80 7.73 14.89 0.24
C LEU A 80 6.52 14.04 -0.19
N GLU A 81 6.70 12.76 -0.48
CA GLU A 81 5.64 11.79 -0.78
C GLU A 81 4.84 11.44 0.46
N SER A 82 5.39 11.62 1.67
CA SER A 82 4.60 11.58 2.91
C SER A 82 3.55 12.69 2.92
N LEU A 83 3.99 13.92 2.62
CA LEU A 83 3.10 15.09 2.57
C LEU A 83 2.04 15.00 1.46
N ARG A 84 2.36 14.37 0.33
CA ARG A 84 1.42 14.16 -0.78
C ARG A 84 0.36 13.10 -0.49
N ALA A 85 0.68 12.14 0.38
CA ALA A 85 -0.21 11.03 0.74
C ALA A 85 -1.16 11.35 1.91
N LEU A 86 -0.98 12.48 2.60
CA LEU A 86 -1.88 12.99 3.65
C LEU A 86 -3.16 13.59 3.05
#